data_AF-A0A9E1W736-F1
#
_entry.id   AF-A0A9E1W736-F1
#
_cell.length_a   1.000
_cell.length_b   1.000
_cell.length_c   1.000
_cell.angle_alpha   90.00
_cell.angle_beta   90.00
_cell.angle_gamma   90.00
#
_symmetry.space_group_name_H-M   'P 1'
#
loop_
_entity.id
_entity.type
_entity.pdbx_description
1 polymer ?
#
loop_
_entity_poly.entity_id
_entity_poly.type
_entity_poly.pdbx_seq_one_letter_code
_entity_poly.pdbx_strand_id
1 'polypeptide(L)'
;MDDALVQLFQSVVTEMVAAGDPWLSGANLRVEPHLRAVYQAYLNHGPLMRAVADAEMGQLKATSQHYREMMAMWDEAVAHRLSASYPWVEKPAMVSHALNAAGERIMYYDFGSGPTQVTDEDFGATVQIMYSMWCSALGIEQGSEKQIVQG
;
A
#
# COMPACT_ATOMS: atom_id res chain seq x y z
N MET A 1 -1.19 25.11 -11.54
CA MET A 1 -0.08 24.35 -10.93
C MET A 1 -0.66 23.24 -10.06
N ASP A 2 -1.60 23.56 -9.16
CA ASP A 2 -2.37 22.57 -8.39
C ASP A 2 -3.07 21.53 -9.27
N ASP A 3 -3.81 21.94 -10.31
CA ASP A 3 -4.57 20.98 -11.14
C ASP A 3 -3.69 19.93 -11.85
N ALA A 4 -2.50 20.33 -12.32
CA ALA A 4 -1.57 19.42 -12.97
C ALA A 4 -0.95 18.44 -11.97
N LEU A 5 -0.63 18.91 -10.76
CA LEU A 5 -0.13 18.06 -9.68
C LEU A 5 -1.20 17.07 -9.22
N VAL A 6 -2.46 17.51 -9.12
CA VAL A 6 -3.61 16.67 -8.79
C VAL A 6 -3.81 15.59 -9.86
N GLN A 7 -3.75 15.93 -11.15
CA GLN A 7 -3.85 14.94 -12.23
C GLN A 7 -2.72 13.90 -12.20
N LEU A 8 -1.48 14.36 -11.94
CA LEU A 8 -0.34 13.45 -11.80
C LEU A 8 -0.54 12.52 -10.60
N PHE A 9 -0.94 13.05 -9.44
CA PHE A 9 -1.24 12.25 -8.25
C PHE A 9 -2.35 11.22 -8.54
N GLN A 10 -3.46 11.62 -9.17
CA GLN A 10 -4.54 10.72 -9.54
C GLN A 10 -4.09 9.61 -10.51
N SER A 11 -3.17 9.91 -11.44
CA SER A 11 -2.58 8.91 -12.32
C SER A 11 -1.79 7.86 -11.52
N VAL A 12 -1.01 8.28 -10.52
CA VAL A 12 -0.26 7.36 -9.66
C VAL A 12 -1.22 6.51 -8.82
N VAL A 13 -2.26 7.11 -8.24
CA VAL A 13 -3.28 6.38 -7.48
C VAL A 13 -3.97 5.34 -8.35
N THR A 14 -4.29 5.68 -9.60
CA THR A 14 -4.90 4.74 -10.55
C THR A 14 -3.99 3.55 -10.84
N GLU A 15 -2.68 3.78 -11.02
CA GLU A 15 -1.69 2.72 -11.21
C GLU A 15 -1.59 1.80 -9.98
N MET A 16 -1.54 2.39 -8.77
CA MET A 16 -1.51 1.64 -7.52
C MET A 16 -2.79 0.80 -7.33
N VAL A 17 -3.96 1.37 -7.59
CA VAL A 17 -5.25 0.65 -7.51
C VAL A 17 -5.26 -0.51 -8.49
N ALA A 18 -4.86 -0.29 -9.75
CA ALA A 18 -4.80 -1.35 -10.75
C ALA A 18 -3.83 -2.49 -10.36
N ALA A 19 -2.72 -2.16 -9.69
CA ALA A 19 -1.76 -3.15 -9.19
C ALA A 19 -2.33 -4.01 -8.04
N GLY A 20 -3.11 -3.40 -7.14
CA GLY A 20 -3.71 -4.05 -5.98
C GLY A 20 -5.04 -4.76 -6.25
N ASP A 21 -5.78 -4.32 -7.28
CA ASP A 21 -7.15 -4.78 -7.57
C ASP A 21 -7.33 -6.30 -7.66
N PRO A 22 -6.43 -7.07 -8.30
CA PRO A 22 -6.66 -8.52 -8.39
C PRO A 22 -6.66 -9.21 -7.01
N TRP A 23 -5.93 -8.69 -6.03
CA TRP A 23 -6.01 -9.19 -4.65
C TRP A 23 -7.24 -8.66 -3.92
N LEU A 24 -7.52 -7.35 -4.04
CA LEU A 24 -8.67 -6.71 -3.38
C LEU A 24 -10.01 -7.32 -3.82
N SER A 25 -10.17 -7.55 -5.13
CA SER A 25 -11.36 -8.19 -5.73
C SER A 25 -11.44 -9.69 -5.43
N GLY A 26 -10.33 -10.31 -5.01
CA GLY A 26 -10.22 -11.74 -4.80
C GLY A 26 -9.99 -12.58 -6.05
N ALA A 27 -9.74 -11.96 -7.20
CA ALA A 27 -9.32 -12.66 -8.41
C ALA A 27 -7.99 -13.42 -8.24
N ASN A 28 -7.12 -12.94 -7.34
CA ASN A 28 -5.91 -13.61 -6.89
C ASN A 28 -5.83 -13.63 -5.35
N LEU A 29 -5.58 -14.80 -4.77
CA LEU A 29 -5.50 -14.95 -3.31
C LEU A 29 -4.14 -14.55 -2.73
N ARG A 30 -3.08 -14.52 -3.56
CA ARG A 30 -1.71 -14.22 -3.13
C ARG A 30 -1.50 -12.73 -2.97
N VAL A 31 -1.13 -12.29 -1.78
CA VAL A 31 -0.93 -10.86 -1.50
C VAL A 31 0.42 -10.34 -2.00
N GLU A 32 1.49 -11.16 -1.94
CA GLU A 32 2.87 -10.71 -2.27
C GLU A 32 3.00 -10.04 -3.65
N PRO A 33 2.50 -10.64 -4.75
CA PRO A 33 2.72 -10.06 -6.08
C PRO A 33 2.03 -8.69 -6.22
N HIS A 34 0.88 -8.53 -5.57
CA HIS A 34 0.08 -7.32 -5.61
C HIS A 34 0.64 -6.24 -4.67
N LEU A 35 1.10 -6.62 -3.48
CA LEU A 35 1.83 -5.73 -2.58
C LEU A 35 3.10 -5.18 -3.25
N ARG A 36 3.89 -6.07 -3.86
CA ARG A 36 5.08 -5.71 -4.63
C ARG A 36 4.73 -4.75 -5.77
N ALA A 37 3.67 -5.03 -6.53
CA ALA A 37 3.27 -4.19 -7.66
C ALA A 37 2.81 -2.80 -7.21
N VAL A 38 2.04 -2.69 -6.12
CA VAL A 38 1.66 -1.40 -5.52
C VAL A 38 2.89 -0.62 -5.08
N TYR A 39 3.86 -1.28 -4.44
CA TYR A 39 5.08 -0.64 -3.96
C TYR A 39 5.98 -0.21 -5.12
N GLN A 40 6.00 -0.99 -6.21
CA GLN A 40 6.71 -0.62 -7.43
C GLN A 40 6.08 0.61 -8.10
N ALA A 41 4.75 0.65 -8.21
CA ALA A 41 4.03 1.82 -8.71
C ALA A 41 4.39 3.06 -7.89
N TYR A 42 4.40 2.95 -6.56
CA TYR A 42 4.85 4.04 -5.71
C TYR A 42 6.31 4.43 -5.99
N LEU A 43 7.25 3.47 -6.00
CA LEU A 43 8.67 3.73 -6.22
C LEU A 43 8.92 4.48 -7.52
N ASN A 44 8.25 4.08 -8.61
CA ASN A 44 8.35 4.73 -9.92
C ASN A 44 8.01 6.22 -9.85
N HIS A 45 7.13 6.62 -8.91
CA HIS A 45 6.67 7.99 -8.71
C HIS A 45 7.09 8.57 -7.35
N GLY A 46 8.09 7.97 -6.68
CA GLY A 46 8.47 8.27 -5.30
C GLY A 46 8.69 9.75 -5.01
N PRO A 47 9.46 10.49 -5.83
CA PRO A 47 9.68 11.93 -5.62
C PRO A 47 8.40 12.76 -5.69
N LEU A 48 7.48 12.42 -6.60
CA LEU A 48 6.18 13.08 -6.71
C LEU A 48 5.32 12.80 -5.48
N MET A 49 5.22 11.53 -5.08
CA MET A 49 4.41 11.11 -3.94
C MET A 49 4.93 11.70 -2.62
N ARG A 50 6.25 11.79 -2.47
CA ARG A 50 6.87 12.49 -1.34
C ARG A 50 6.56 13.99 -1.33
N ALA A 51 6.63 14.66 -2.48
CA ALA A 51 6.28 16.06 -2.57
C ALA A 51 4.80 16.32 -2.23
N VAL A 52 3.90 15.42 -2.63
CA VAL A 52 2.47 15.43 -2.27
C VAL A 52 2.27 15.28 -0.75
N ALA A 53 3.05 14.42 -0.10
CA ALA A 53 3.05 14.22 1.35
C ALA A 53 3.55 15.44 2.13
N ASP A 54 4.70 15.98 1.72
CA ASP A 54 5.30 17.15 2.36
C ASP A 54 4.36 18.37 2.21
N ALA A 55 3.62 18.43 1.10
CA ALA A 55 2.55 19.39 0.88
C ALA A 55 1.36 19.21 1.84
N GLU A 56 1.09 18.00 2.34
CA GLU A 56 0.10 17.73 3.40
C GLU A 56 0.48 18.39 4.72
N MET A 57 1.78 18.45 5.02
CA MET A 57 2.33 19.20 6.16
C MET A 57 2.40 20.73 5.90
N GLY A 58 1.98 21.19 4.71
CA GLY A 58 2.11 22.57 4.22
C GLY A 58 0.79 23.24 3.80
N GLN A 59 0.87 24.28 2.94
CA GLN A 59 -0.25 25.17 2.58
C GLN A 59 -1.16 24.66 1.44
N LEU A 60 -0.94 23.46 0.88
CA LEU A 60 -1.66 22.94 -0.30
C LEU A 60 -2.81 22.00 0.10
N LYS A 61 -3.95 22.60 0.46
CA LYS A 61 -5.11 21.90 1.04
C LYS A 61 -5.77 20.87 0.12
N ALA A 62 -5.82 21.09 -1.19
CA ALA A 62 -6.51 20.19 -2.13
C ALA A 62 -5.78 18.85 -2.27
N THR A 63 -4.46 18.91 -2.46
CA THR A 63 -3.59 17.72 -2.53
C THR A 63 -3.57 16.94 -1.22
N SER A 64 -3.61 17.65 -0.08
CA SER A 64 -3.75 17.04 1.26
C SER A 64 -5.04 16.24 1.40
N GLN A 65 -6.16 16.80 0.93
CA GLN A 65 -7.46 16.14 0.97
C GLN A 65 -7.46 14.88 0.09
N HIS A 66 -6.97 14.96 -1.14
CA HIS A 66 -6.89 13.82 -2.04
C HIS A 66 -5.97 12.71 -1.50
N TYR A 67 -4.90 13.09 -0.80
CA TYR A 67 -4.04 12.12 -0.14
C TYR A 67 -4.79 11.35 0.96
N ARG A 68 -5.50 12.06 1.84
CA ARG A 68 -6.33 11.42 2.90
C ARG A 68 -7.46 10.58 2.34
N GLU A 69 -8.11 11.03 1.26
CA GLU A 69 -9.14 10.27 0.55
C GLU A 69 -8.57 8.97 -0.01
N MET A 70 -7.36 9.01 -0.59
CA MET A 70 -6.65 7.82 -1.05
C MET A 70 -6.36 6.85 0.10
N MET A 71 -5.83 7.33 1.23
CA MET A 71 -5.55 6.46 2.38
C MET A 71 -6.82 5.84 2.96
N ALA A 72 -7.90 6.62 3.09
CA ALA A 72 -9.20 6.11 3.54
C ALA A 72 -9.77 5.05 2.59
N MET A 73 -9.62 5.25 1.28
CA MET A 73 -10.04 4.27 0.27
C MET A 73 -9.27 2.95 0.40
N TRP A 74 -7.95 3.00 0.61
CA TRP A 74 -7.16 1.78 0.86
C TRP A 74 -7.54 1.11 2.17
N ASP A 75 -7.77 1.87 3.24
CA ASP A 75 -8.21 1.34 4.53
C ASP A 75 -9.53 0.58 4.40
N GLU A 76 -10.50 1.15 3.68
CA GLU A 76 -11.79 0.52 3.42
C GLU A 76 -11.66 -0.73 2.54
N ALA A 77 -10.95 -0.63 1.41
CA ALA A 77 -10.82 -1.72 0.45
C ALA A 77 -10.11 -2.94 1.06
N VAL A 78 -9.00 -2.70 1.78
CA VAL A 78 -8.27 -3.77 2.47
C VAL A 78 -9.14 -4.35 3.59
N ALA A 79 -9.80 -3.53 4.41
CA ALA A 79 -10.69 -4.02 5.47
C ALA A 79 -11.83 -4.89 4.94
N HIS A 80 -12.43 -4.51 3.81
CA HIS A 80 -13.44 -5.31 3.12
C HIS A 80 -12.87 -6.66 2.69
N ARG A 81 -11.70 -6.66 2.03
CA ARG A 81 -11.00 -7.89 1.62
C ARG A 81 -10.71 -8.80 2.81
N LEU A 82 -10.21 -8.24 3.92
CA LEU A 82 -9.92 -8.99 5.14
C LEU A 82 -11.19 -9.65 5.72
N SER A 83 -12.27 -8.87 5.82
CA SER A 83 -13.55 -9.36 6.32
C SER A 83 -14.13 -10.49 5.45
N ALA A 84 -13.96 -10.40 4.13
CA ALA A 84 -14.53 -11.37 3.19
C ALA A 84 -13.73 -12.68 3.11
N SER A 85 -12.39 -12.62 3.19
CA SER A 85 -11.52 -13.76 2.86
C SER A 85 -10.69 -14.30 4.01
N TYR A 86 -10.62 -13.58 5.13
CA TYR A 86 -9.82 -13.94 6.30
C TYR A 86 -10.71 -13.88 7.56
N PRO A 87 -11.73 -14.76 7.69
CA PRO A 87 -12.74 -14.67 8.76
C PRO A 87 -12.19 -14.84 10.18
N TRP A 88 -10.95 -15.32 10.32
CA TRP A 88 -10.25 -15.44 11.61
C TRP A 88 -9.49 -14.17 11.99
N VAL A 89 -9.36 -13.19 11.10
CA VAL A 89 -8.70 -11.91 11.41
C VAL A 89 -9.64 -11.07 12.26
N GLU A 90 -9.28 -10.88 13.53
CA GLU A 90 -10.02 -9.98 14.42
C GLU A 90 -9.83 -8.53 14.01
N LYS A 91 -10.92 -7.74 14.06
CA LYS A 91 -10.92 -6.29 13.78
C LYS A 91 -10.25 -5.93 12.44
N PRO A 92 -10.78 -6.40 11.30
CA PRO A 92 -10.18 -6.20 9.98
C PRO A 92 -9.89 -4.73 9.63
N ALA A 93 -10.72 -3.79 10.07
CA ALA A 93 -10.48 -2.35 9.89
C ALA A 93 -9.23 -1.84 10.63
N MET A 94 -8.97 -2.33 11.84
CA MET A 94 -7.77 -1.96 12.62
C MET A 94 -6.51 -2.55 11.99
N VAL A 95 -6.58 -3.80 11.55
CA VAL A 95 -5.47 -4.47 10.85
C VAL A 95 -5.15 -3.76 9.53
N SER A 96 -6.18 -3.45 8.74
CA SER A 96 -6.07 -2.69 7.50
C SER A 96 -5.34 -1.36 7.71
N HIS A 97 -5.84 -0.54 8.64
CA HIS A 97 -5.25 0.75 8.97
C HIS A 97 -3.77 0.64 9.39
N ALA A 98 -3.45 -0.32 10.25
CA ALA A 98 -2.07 -0.53 10.71
C ALA A 98 -1.11 -0.94 9.58
N LEU A 99 -1.55 -1.83 8.69
CA LEU A 99 -0.74 -2.29 7.56
C LEU A 99 -0.55 -1.19 6.51
N ASN A 100 -1.60 -0.42 6.22
CA ASN A 100 -1.52 0.70 5.28
C ASN A 100 -0.64 1.82 5.83
N ALA A 101 -0.75 2.17 7.12
CA ALA A 101 0.12 3.17 7.76
C ALA A 101 1.60 2.73 7.76
N ALA A 102 1.87 1.45 7.99
CA ALA A 102 3.24 0.91 7.87
C ALA A 102 3.75 0.97 6.42
N GLY A 103 2.91 0.62 5.44
CA GLY A 103 3.25 0.70 4.02
C GLY A 103 3.52 2.14 3.57
N GLU A 104 2.65 3.06 3.94
CA GLU A 104 2.79 4.50 3.72
C GLU A 104 4.13 5.03 4.26
N ARG A 105 4.51 4.65 5.50
CA ARG A 105 5.78 5.06 6.11
C ARG A 105 6.99 4.63 5.28
N ILE A 106 6.97 3.40 4.77
CA ILE A 106 8.04 2.86 3.92
C ILE A 106 8.06 3.55 2.57
N MET A 107 6.89 3.68 1.95
CA MET A 107 6.73 4.41 0.69
C MET A 107 7.35 5.81 0.81
N TYR A 108 7.09 6.54 1.89
CA TYR A 108 7.64 7.88 2.06
C TYR A 108 9.15 7.97 2.25
N TYR A 109 9.70 7.13 3.12
CA TYR A 109 11.09 7.31 3.56
C TYR A 109 12.08 6.46 2.77
N ASP A 110 11.64 5.26 2.35
CA ASP A 110 12.52 4.29 1.69
C ASP A 110 12.39 4.41 0.18
N PHE A 111 11.18 4.69 -0.34
CA PHE A 111 10.93 4.80 -1.78
C PHE A 111 10.80 6.24 -2.29
N GLY A 112 10.67 7.22 -1.40
CA GLY A 112 10.46 8.62 -1.76
C GLY A 112 11.59 9.26 -2.57
N SER A 113 12.78 8.67 -2.61
CA SER A 113 13.90 9.09 -3.46
C SER A 113 13.81 8.60 -4.91
N GLY A 114 12.93 7.63 -5.19
CA GLY A 114 12.69 7.09 -6.52
C GLY A 114 13.68 6.02 -6.99
N PRO A 115 13.47 5.47 -8.21
CA PRO A 115 14.13 4.25 -8.68
C PRO A 115 15.61 4.43 -9.03
N THR A 116 16.09 5.68 -9.11
CA THR A 116 17.52 5.96 -9.36
C THR A 116 18.36 5.89 -8.07
N GLN A 117 17.70 5.87 -6.91
CA GLN A 117 18.36 5.89 -5.60
C GLN A 117 18.07 4.62 -4.78
N VAL A 118 16.96 3.93 -5.06
CA VAL A 118 16.61 2.67 -4.41
C VAL A 118 17.07 1.51 -5.29
N THR A 119 17.90 0.64 -4.74
CA THR A 119 18.37 -0.54 -5.47
C THR A 119 17.30 -1.62 -5.50
N ASP A 120 17.37 -2.53 -6.49
CA ASP A 120 16.49 -3.70 -6.55
C ASP A 120 16.60 -4.58 -5.31
N GLU A 121 17.80 -4.64 -4.70
CA GLU A 121 18.06 -5.36 -3.45
C GLU A 121 17.31 -4.74 -2.28
N ASP A 122 17.45 -3.43 -2.08
CA ASP A 122 16.77 -2.71 -1.00
C ASP A 122 15.25 -2.75 -1.17
N PHE A 123 14.77 -2.58 -2.40
CA PHE A 123 13.35 -2.72 -2.74
C PHE A 123 12.85 -4.13 -2.40
N GLY A 124 13.56 -5.16 -2.86
CA GLY A 124 13.20 -6.55 -2.61
C GLY A 124 13.17 -6.91 -1.12
N ALA A 125 14.18 -6.46 -0.36
CA ALA A 125 14.25 -6.68 1.08
C ALA A 125 13.08 -5.98 1.81
N THR A 126 12.80 -4.73 1.46
CA THR A 126 11.72 -3.94 2.06
C THR A 126 10.35 -4.55 1.79
N VAL A 127 10.08 -4.95 0.54
CA VAL A 127 8.83 -5.65 0.16
C VAL A 127 8.69 -6.95 0.94
N GLN A 128 9.76 -7.73 1.11
CA GLN A 128 9.72 -9.00 1.83
C GLN A 128 9.44 -8.82 3.34
N ILE A 129 9.99 -7.78 3.96
CA ILE A 129 9.70 -7.41 5.36
C ILE A 129 8.21 -7.10 5.49
N MET A 130 7.68 -6.25 4.61
CA MET A 130 6.25 -5.91 4.63
C MET A 130 5.37 -7.11 4.38
N TYR A 131 5.69 -7.94 3.38
CA TYR A 131 4.95 -9.17 3.14
C TYR A 131 4.94 -10.09 4.36
N SER A 132 6.05 -10.18 5.10
CA SER A 132 6.11 -10.95 6.34
C SER A 132 5.19 -10.38 7.43
N MET A 133 5.12 -9.05 7.56
CA MET A 133 4.20 -8.38 8.48
C MET A 133 2.73 -8.63 8.09
N TRP A 134 2.42 -8.54 6.80
CA TRP A 134 1.10 -8.88 6.26
C TRP A 134 0.72 -10.32 6.60
N CYS A 135 1.58 -11.30 6.30
CA CYS A 135 1.32 -12.70 6.64
C CYS A 135 1.08 -12.93 8.13
N SER A 136 1.88 -12.28 8.99
CA SER A 136 1.70 -12.37 10.44
C SER A 136 0.37 -11.77 10.91
N ALA A 137 0.01 -10.58 10.41
CA ALA A 137 -1.24 -9.91 10.77
C ALA A 137 -2.48 -10.67 10.27
N LEU A 138 -2.34 -11.33 9.12
CA LEU A 138 -3.40 -12.15 8.53
C LEU A 138 -3.43 -13.57 9.09
N GLY A 139 -2.47 -13.97 9.93
CA GLY A 139 -2.38 -15.33 10.46
C GLY A 139 -2.26 -16.38 9.36
N ILE A 140 -1.47 -16.09 8.32
CA ILE A 140 -1.26 -16.99 7.17
C ILE A 140 0.20 -17.37 6.99
N GLU A 141 0.44 -18.55 6.43
CA GLU A 141 1.77 -19.00 6.03
C GLU A 141 2.25 -18.26 4.77
N GLN A 142 3.51 -17.82 4.78
CA GLN A 142 4.13 -17.16 3.63
C GLN A 142 4.21 -18.11 2.42
N GLY A 143 3.86 -17.61 1.24
CA GLY A 143 3.89 -18.29 -0.05
C GLY A 143 2.76 -19.29 -0.30
N SER A 144 2.02 -19.70 0.73
CA SER A 144 0.85 -20.57 0.61
C SER A 144 -0.48 -19.87 0.88
N GLU A 145 -0.47 -18.79 1.67
CA GLU A 145 -1.62 -17.97 2.03
C GLU A 145 -2.71 -18.75 2.77
N LYS A 146 -2.32 -19.91 3.33
CA LYS A 146 -3.18 -20.74 4.17
C LYS A 146 -3.16 -20.24 5.61
N GLN A 147 -4.32 -20.33 6.27
CA GLN A 147 -4.43 -20.03 7.70
C GLN A 147 -3.44 -20.89 8.50
N ILE A 148 -2.71 -20.25 9.42
CA ILE A 148 -1.93 -20.93 10.44
C ILE A 148 -2.92 -21.43 11.49
N VAL A 149 -3.21 -22.73 11.46
CA VAL A 149 -4.03 -23.38 12.49
C VAL A 149 -3.13 -23.64 13.70
N GLN A 150 -3.41 -22.96 14.81
CA GLN A 150 -2.82 -23.35 16.10
C GLN A 150 -3.56 -24.60 16.58
N GLY A 151 -2.86 -25.73 16.61
CA GLY A 151 -3.37 -27.01 17.11
C GLY A 151 -3.48 -27.07 18.63
#